data_AF-A0A2G9RE58-F1
#
_entry.id   AF-A0A2G9RE58-F1
#
_cell.length_a   1.000
_cell.length_b   1.000
_cell.length_c   1.000
_cell.angle_alpha   90.00
_cell.angle_beta   90.00
_cell.angle_gamma   90.00
#
_symmetry.space_group_name_H-M   'P 1'
#
loop_
_entity.id
_entity.type
_entity.pdbx_description
1 polymer ?
#
loop_
_entity_poly.entity_id
_entity_poly.type
_entity_poly.pdbx_seq_one_letter_code
_entity_poly.pdbx_strand_id
1 'polypeptide(L)'
;MGLLQWQGKADDLFTQREDGQLYHWILPSFFHLLSTLHQQGRPFSIILRTFGTDLPNVLQSVHAALAGKHPQFPQLQELPLSVELTPGKIRCNKRETVLTRGTTRVSTKGKERNIYDYFTAMSGIGGFQDHFDWWARNSFTSSGGKPLWIDPNDCDNLHIIIDDNIRLTETDTIVNSR
;
A
#
# COMPACT_ATOMS: atom_id res chain seq x y z
N MET A 1 -12.51 21.17 -1.87
CA MET A 1 -12.38 20.48 -0.57
C MET A 1 -13.43 19.40 -0.31
N GLY A 2 -14.58 19.36 -1.00
CA GLY A 2 -15.62 18.33 -0.75
C GLY A 2 -15.36 16.92 -1.29
N LEU A 3 -14.31 16.69 -2.08
CA LEU A 3 -13.98 15.40 -2.71
C LEU A 3 -13.49 14.33 -1.73
N LEU A 4 -12.96 14.75 -0.57
CA LEU A 4 -12.49 13.84 0.48
C LEU A 4 -13.60 13.49 1.48
N GLN A 5 -14.65 14.32 1.52
CA GLN A 5 -15.74 14.19 2.48
C GLN A 5 -16.75 13.14 2.01
N TRP A 6 -17.15 12.29 2.94
CA TRP A 6 -18.19 11.31 2.71
C TRP A 6 -19.57 11.97 2.68
N GLN A 7 -20.26 11.86 1.55
CA GLN A 7 -21.60 12.38 1.35
C GLN A 7 -22.62 11.28 1.65
N GLY A 8 -22.91 11.05 2.95
CA GLY A 8 -23.82 9.99 3.36
C GLY A 8 -23.83 9.73 4.87
N LYS A 9 -24.50 8.66 5.27
CA LYS A 9 -24.46 8.17 6.66
C LYS A 9 -23.08 7.58 6.95
N ALA A 10 -22.61 7.76 8.19
CA ALA A 10 -21.38 7.14 8.65
C ALA A 10 -21.43 5.61 8.50
N ASP A 11 -20.29 5.05 8.12
CA ASP A 11 -20.08 3.62 7.95
C ASP A 11 -18.71 3.28 8.56
N ASP A 12 -18.69 2.39 9.55
CA ASP A 12 -17.49 2.07 10.33
C ASP A 12 -16.38 1.39 9.48
N LEU A 13 -16.72 0.87 8.30
CA LEU A 13 -15.75 0.25 7.39
C LEU A 13 -15.21 1.23 6.34
N PHE A 14 -15.99 2.22 5.94
CA PHE A 14 -15.66 3.09 4.80
C PHE A 14 -15.42 4.55 5.18
N THR A 15 -15.67 4.92 6.43
CA THR A 15 -15.59 6.32 6.87
C THR A 15 -14.72 6.51 8.11
N GLN A 16 -14.06 7.66 8.16
CA GLN A 16 -13.37 8.17 9.34
C GLN A 16 -13.89 9.55 9.72
N ARG A 17 -13.76 9.90 11.01
CA ARG A 17 -14.15 11.22 11.51
C ARG A 17 -12.92 12.02 11.88
N GLU A 18 -12.88 13.26 11.40
CA GLU A 18 -11.86 14.25 11.74
C GLU A 18 -12.56 15.62 11.88
N ASP A 19 -12.34 16.31 13.00
CA ASP A 19 -12.96 17.60 13.33
C ASP A 19 -14.49 17.65 13.15
N GLY A 20 -15.17 16.56 13.52
CA GLY A 20 -16.62 16.44 13.40
C GLY A 20 -17.14 16.19 11.98
N GLN A 21 -16.27 16.26 10.98
CA GLN A 21 -16.55 15.94 9.59
C GLN A 21 -16.30 14.46 9.29
N LEU A 22 -16.97 13.94 8.27
CA LEU A 22 -16.90 12.54 7.86
C LEU A 22 -16.13 12.46 6.54
N TYR A 23 -15.12 11.60 6.48
CA TYR A 23 -14.24 11.43 5.34
C TYR A 23 -14.21 9.98 4.88
N HIS A 24 -13.86 9.78 3.62
CA HIS A 24 -13.57 8.44 3.11
C HIS A 24 -12.36 7.84 3.85
N TRP A 25 -12.45 6.57 4.24
CA TRP A 25 -11.30 5.81 4.74
C TRP A 25 -10.30 5.55 3.60
N ILE A 26 -10.83 5.24 2.41
CA ILE A 26 -10.06 5.07 1.17
C ILE A 26 -10.71 5.91 0.09
N LEU A 27 -9.90 6.71 -0.61
CA LEU A 27 -10.40 7.63 -1.62
C LEU A 27 -11.11 6.88 -2.77
N PRO A 28 -12.26 7.38 -3.27
CA PRO A 28 -12.96 6.83 -4.42
C PRO A 28 -12.08 6.57 -5.66
N SER A 29 -11.06 7.40 -5.89
CA SER A 29 -10.10 7.25 -6.98
C SER A 29 -9.34 5.91 -6.96
N PHE A 30 -9.10 5.34 -5.77
CA PHE A 30 -8.49 4.02 -5.64
C PHE A 30 -9.39 2.93 -6.23
N PHE A 31 -10.70 2.96 -5.95
CA PHE A 31 -11.63 1.98 -6.51
C PHE A 31 -11.79 2.14 -8.02
N HIS A 32 -11.80 3.39 -8.52
CA HIS A 32 -11.76 3.64 -9.96
C HIS A 32 -10.48 3.12 -10.62
N LEU A 33 -9.33 3.22 -9.96
CA LEU A 33 -8.08 2.64 -10.43
C LEU A 33 -8.20 1.11 -10.59
N LEU A 34 -8.73 0.40 -9.58
CA LEU A 34 -8.93 -1.05 -9.66
C LEU A 34 -9.80 -1.45 -10.85
N SER A 35 -10.96 -0.81 -10.99
CA SER A 35 -11.88 -1.07 -12.11
C SER A 35 -11.22 -0.76 -13.46
N THR A 36 -10.48 0.33 -13.56
CA THR A 36 -9.82 0.73 -14.81
C THR A 36 -8.73 -0.26 -15.21
N LEU A 37 -7.87 -0.68 -14.29
CA LEU A 37 -6.81 -1.66 -14.57
C LEU A 37 -7.41 -3.01 -14.99
N HIS A 38 -8.49 -3.44 -14.34
CA HIS A 38 -9.20 -4.67 -14.71
C HIS A 38 -9.84 -4.59 -16.10
N GLN A 39 -10.56 -3.49 -16.39
CA GLN A 39 -11.19 -3.26 -17.71
C GLN A 39 -10.17 -3.20 -18.84
N GLN A 40 -8.96 -2.71 -18.56
CA GLN A 40 -7.85 -2.71 -19.52
C GLN A 40 -7.19 -4.08 -19.71
N GLY A 41 -7.63 -5.11 -18.99
CA GLY A 41 -7.04 -6.46 -19.05
C GLY A 41 -5.60 -6.51 -18.55
N ARG A 42 -5.17 -5.53 -17.75
CA ARG A 42 -3.80 -5.49 -17.23
C ARG A 42 -3.67 -6.47 -16.07
N PRO A 43 -2.66 -7.36 -16.04
CA PRO A 43 -2.31 -8.08 -14.83
C PRO A 43 -1.68 -7.11 -13.83
N PHE A 44 -2.14 -7.11 -12.58
CA PHE A 44 -1.57 -6.27 -11.53
C PHE A 44 -1.75 -6.89 -10.14
N SER A 45 -0.90 -6.45 -9.22
CA SER A 45 -1.10 -6.61 -7.77
C SER A 45 -0.96 -5.25 -7.09
N ILE A 46 -1.57 -5.10 -5.92
CA ILE A 46 -1.54 -3.86 -5.14
C ILE A 46 -0.92 -4.15 -3.79
N ILE A 47 0.09 -3.36 -3.43
CA ILE A 47 0.73 -3.41 -2.13
C ILE A 47 0.47 -2.09 -1.41
N LEU A 48 -0.45 -2.09 -0.46
CA LEU A 48 -0.77 -0.95 0.38
C LEU A 48 0.35 -0.76 1.42
N ARG A 49 0.92 0.44 1.47
CA ARG A 49 2.06 0.76 2.33
C ARG A 49 1.80 1.98 3.17
N THR A 50 1.97 1.84 4.48
CA THR A 50 1.77 2.92 5.44
C THR A 50 2.82 2.85 6.53
N PHE A 51 3.22 4.01 7.07
CA PHE A 51 3.94 4.07 8.33
C PHE A 51 3.00 3.92 9.54
N GLY A 52 1.71 4.21 9.36
CA GLY A 52 0.67 4.17 10.38
C GLY A 52 0.27 2.76 10.81
N THR A 53 -0.67 2.69 11.75
CA THR A 53 -1.19 1.43 12.34
C THR A 53 -2.57 1.05 11.81
N ASP A 54 -3.11 1.84 10.89
CA ASP A 54 -4.44 1.78 10.29
C ASP A 54 -4.59 0.71 9.20
N LEU A 55 -3.48 0.12 8.75
CA LEU A 55 -3.46 -0.87 7.68
C LEU A 55 -4.45 -2.04 7.83
N PRO A 56 -4.68 -2.65 9.02
CA PRO A 56 -5.70 -3.69 9.16
C PRO A 56 -7.10 -3.21 8.77
N ASN A 57 -7.47 -1.99 9.16
CA ASN A 57 -8.76 -1.39 8.83
C ASN A 57 -8.85 -1.08 7.33
N VAL A 58 -7.77 -0.57 6.73
CA VAL A 58 -7.69 -0.35 5.29
C VAL A 58 -7.90 -1.66 4.52
N LEU A 59 -7.22 -2.75 4.89
CA LEU A 59 -7.38 -4.06 4.23
C LEU A 59 -8.80 -4.60 4.39
N GLN A 60 -9.39 -4.46 5.58
CA GLN A 60 -10.77 -4.87 5.83
C GLN A 60 -11.77 -4.06 4.99
N SER A 61 -11.54 -2.75 4.86
CA SER A 61 -12.35 -1.85 4.03
C SER A 61 -12.29 -2.25 2.54
N VAL A 62 -11.09 -2.48 1.99
CA VAL A 62 -10.93 -2.95 0.61
C VAL A 62 -11.60 -4.30 0.40
N HIS A 63 -11.42 -5.24 1.33
CA HIS A 63 -12.07 -6.54 1.27
C HIS A 63 -13.59 -6.44 1.27
N ALA A 64 -14.17 -5.60 2.13
CA ALA A 64 -15.61 -5.36 2.16
C ALA A 64 -16.11 -4.71 0.86
N ALA A 65 -15.34 -3.78 0.28
CA ALA A 65 -15.67 -3.16 -1.00
C ALA A 65 -15.68 -4.18 -2.14
N LEU A 66 -14.67 -5.05 -2.22
CA LEU A 66 -14.60 -6.16 -3.18
C LEU A 66 -15.64 -7.26 -2.92
N ALA A 67 -16.28 -7.27 -1.75
CA ALA A 67 -17.44 -8.11 -1.46
C ALA A 67 -18.78 -7.42 -1.81
N GLY A 68 -18.75 -6.30 -2.53
CA GLY A 68 -19.94 -5.55 -2.96
C GLY A 68 -20.59 -4.71 -1.86
N LYS A 69 -19.94 -4.55 -0.70
CA LYS A 69 -20.53 -3.86 0.46
C LYS A 69 -20.35 -2.33 0.41
N HIS A 70 -19.51 -1.81 -0.47
CA HIS A 70 -19.31 -0.37 -0.57
C HIS A 70 -20.53 0.29 -1.26
N PRO A 71 -21.24 1.23 -0.61
CA PRO A 71 -22.52 1.74 -1.10
C PRO A 71 -22.42 2.48 -2.45
N GLN A 72 -21.30 3.13 -2.71
CA GLN A 72 -21.03 3.84 -3.98
C GLN A 72 -20.33 2.96 -5.04
N PHE A 73 -19.84 1.78 -4.65
CA PHE A 73 -19.04 0.90 -5.53
C PHE A 73 -19.46 -0.58 -5.44
N PRO A 74 -20.77 -0.91 -5.52
CA PRO A 74 -21.23 -2.30 -5.42
C PRO A 74 -20.67 -3.20 -6.53
N GLN A 75 -20.38 -2.64 -7.71
CA GLN A 75 -19.84 -3.35 -8.86
C GLN A 75 -18.44 -3.94 -8.64
N LEU A 76 -17.72 -3.52 -7.58
CA LEU A 76 -16.40 -4.07 -7.28
C LEU A 76 -16.41 -5.57 -6.97
N GLN A 77 -17.58 -6.14 -6.64
CA GLN A 77 -17.75 -7.59 -6.47
C GLN A 77 -17.45 -8.42 -7.72
N GLU A 78 -17.45 -7.79 -8.90
CA GLU A 78 -17.14 -8.42 -10.17
C GLU A 78 -15.62 -8.55 -10.40
N LEU A 79 -14.80 -7.83 -9.63
CA LEU A 79 -13.34 -7.88 -9.78
C LEU A 79 -12.77 -9.16 -9.15
N PRO A 80 -12.00 -9.98 -9.91
CA PRO A 80 -11.43 -11.23 -9.41
C PRO A 80 -10.16 -10.97 -8.58
N LEU A 81 -10.24 -10.11 -7.57
CA LEU A 81 -9.13 -9.73 -6.69
C LEU A 81 -9.33 -10.29 -5.28
N SER A 82 -8.34 -11.03 -4.79
CA SER A 82 -8.27 -11.42 -3.38
C SER A 82 -7.58 -10.35 -2.53
N VAL A 83 -7.95 -10.24 -1.26
CA VAL A 83 -7.27 -9.38 -0.28
C VAL A 83 -6.62 -10.24 0.80
N GLU A 84 -5.31 -10.12 0.98
CA GLU A 84 -4.60 -10.66 2.13
C GLU A 84 -4.84 -9.76 3.34
N LEU A 85 -5.66 -10.24 4.28
CA LEU A 85 -6.04 -9.50 5.48
C LEU A 85 -4.94 -9.46 6.55
N THR A 86 -3.93 -10.34 6.47
CA THR A 86 -2.79 -10.36 7.39
C THR A 86 -1.78 -9.28 7.00
N PRO A 87 -1.67 -8.17 7.74
CA PRO A 87 -0.71 -7.13 7.42
C PRO A 87 0.70 -7.65 7.62
N GLY A 88 1.58 -7.37 6.66
CA GLY A 88 3.01 -7.59 6.84
C GLY A 88 3.69 -6.38 7.49
N LYS A 89 4.97 -6.53 7.80
CA LYS A 89 5.83 -5.47 8.33
C LYS A 89 7.14 -5.43 7.55
N ILE A 90 7.61 -4.23 7.25
CA ILE A 90 8.95 -3.99 6.72
C ILE A 90 9.75 -3.32 7.84
N ARG A 91 10.88 -3.91 8.21
CA ARG A 91 11.76 -3.41 9.27
C ARG A 91 13.19 -3.31 8.76
N CYS A 92 13.65 -2.08 8.66
CA CYS A 92 15.00 -1.72 8.25
C CYS A 92 15.95 -1.66 9.46
N ASN A 93 17.20 -2.02 9.22
CA ASN A 93 18.34 -1.68 10.08
C ASN A 93 19.57 -1.38 9.19
N LYS A 94 20.73 -1.08 9.81
CA LYS A 94 21.95 -0.70 9.07
C LYS A 94 22.50 -1.80 8.13
N ARG A 95 22.13 -3.07 8.35
CA ARG A 95 22.67 -4.23 7.62
C ARG A 95 21.70 -4.83 6.62
N GLU A 96 20.40 -4.75 6.90
CA GLU A 96 19.36 -5.39 6.09
C GLU A 96 17.99 -4.74 6.31
N THR A 97 17.15 -4.90 5.30
CA THR A 97 15.70 -4.79 5.40
C THR A 97 15.09 -6.18 5.50
N VAL A 98 14.16 -6.33 6.44
CA VAL A 98 13.42 -7.58 6.69
C VAL A 98 11.93 -7.33 6.49
N LEU A 99 11.31 -8.14 5.66
CA LEU A 99 9.87 -8.25 5.50
C LEU A 99 9.35 -9.44 6.30
N THR A 100 8.27 -9.26 7.05
CA THR A 100 7.56 -10.36 7.72
C THR A 100 6.06 -10.32 7.43
N ARG A 101 5.44 -11.49 7.32
CA ARG A 101 3.97 -11.66 7.26
C ARG A 101 3.62 -13.06 7.74
N GLY A 102 2.82 -13.20 8.80
CA GLY A 102 2.57 -14.50 9.42
C GLY A 102 3.90 -15.18 9.79
N THR A 103 4.12 -16.39 9.30
CA THR A 103 5.37 -17.15 9.48
C THR A 103 6.45 -16.81 8.44
N THR A 104 6.09 -16.09 7.38
CA THR A 104 7.02 -15.71 6.31
C THR A 104 7.97 -14.62 6.79
N ARG A 105 9.27 -14.82 6.55
CA ARG A 105 10.33 -13.84 6.79
C ARG A 105 11.26 -13.79 5.58
N VAL A 106 11.35 -12.63 4.94
CA VAL A 106 12.23 -12.38 3.80
C VAL A 106 13.23 -11.30 4.19
N SER A 107 14.50 -11.51 3.89
CA SER A 107 15.56 -10.56 4.19
C SER A 107 16.38 -10.24 2.95
N THR A 108 16.81 -8.99 2.84
CA THR A 108 17.80 -8.51 1.86
C THR A 108 19.23 -8.96 2.18
N LYS A 109 19.48 -9.49 3.39
CA LYS A 109 20.78 -10.03 3.77
C LYS A 109 21.10 -11.26 2.91
N GLY A 110 22.23 -11.20 2.20
CA GLY A 110 22.69 -12.26 1.29
C GLY A 110 22.22 -12.10 -0.15
N LYS A 111 21.00 -11.59 -0.38
CA LYS A 111 20.50 -11.24 -1.72
C LYS A 111 19.54 -10.05 -1.63
N GLU A 112 19.97 -8.91 -2.16
CA GLU A 112 19.20 -7.65 -2.12
C GLU A 112 17.85 -7.77 -2.83
N ARG A 113 17.79 -8.56 -3.92
CA ARG A 113 16.58 -8.82 -4.72
C ARG A 113 15.51 -9.65 -3.99
N ASN A 114 15.77 -10.22 -2.82
CA ASN A 114 14.83 -11.12 -2.15
C ASN A 114 13.44 -10.49 -1.91
N ILE A 115 13.38 -9.21 -1.52
CA ILE A 115 12.09 -8.54 -1.30
C ILE A 115 11.42 -8.16 -2.63
N TYR A 116 12.21 -7.78 -3.64
CA TYR A 116 11.69 -7.59 -5.01
C TYR A 116 11.02 -8.87 -5.52
N ASP A 117 11.72 -10.01 -5.46
CA ASP A 117 11.22 -11.32 -5.88
C ASP A 117 9.92 -11.68 -5.12
N TYR A 118 9.88 -11.39 -3.82
CA TYR A 118 8.70 -11.63 -2.99
C TYR A 118 7.49 -10.77 -3.42
N PHE A 119 7.69 -9.48 -3.69
CA PHE A 119 6.62 -8.59 -4.17
C PHE A 119 6.14 -8.94 -5.58
N THR A 120 7.07 -9.27 -6.49
CA THR A 120 6.74 -9.72 -7.84
C THR A 120 5.90 -11.00 -7.84
N ALA A 121 6.14 -11.91 -6.89
CA ALA A 121 5.35 -13.12 -6.74
C ALA A 121 3.95 -12.91 -6.11
N MET A 122 3.62 -11.72 -5.62
CA MET A 122 2.33 -11.45 -5.00
C MET A 122 1.22 -11.28 -6.05
N SER A 123 0.04 -11.83 -5.74
CA SER A 123 -1.21 -11.63 -6.49
C SER A 123 -2.27 -10.92 -5.64
N GLY A 124 -3.19 -10.22 -6.28
CA GLY A 124 -4.29 -9.54 -5.59
C GLY A 124 -3.82 -8.30 -4.81
N ILE A 125 -4.39 -8.07 -3.63
CA ILE A 125 -4.12 -6.92 -2.78
C ILE A 125 -3.57 -7.38 -1.44
N GLY A 126 -2.51 -6.74 -0.95
CA GLY A 126 -2.00 -6.95 0.40
C GLY A 126 -1.39 -5.69 0.98
N GLY A 127 -0.99 -5.75 2.24
CA GLY A 127 -0.45 -4.59 2.95
C GLY A 127 0.86 -4.84 3.68
N PHE A 128 1.70 -3.81 3.78
CA PHE A 128 2.85 -3.77 4.68
C PHE A 128 2.94 -2.46 5.46
N GLN A 129 3.17 -2.59 6.76
CA GLN A 129 3.54 -1.44 7.59
C GLN A 129 5.06 -1.19 7.48
N ASP A 130 5.42 -0.01 6.99
CA ASP A 130 6.80 0.48 6.90
C ASP A 130 7.39 0.88 8.27
N HIS A 131 8.71 1.10 8.32
CA HIS A 131 9.45 1.27 9.56
C HIS A 131 9.54 2.75 10.00
N PHE A 132 8.46 3.31 10.56
CA PHE A 132 8.42 4.73 10.95
C PHE A 132 9.57 5.12 11.90
N ASP A 133 9.81 4.33 12.95
CA ASP A 133 10.89 4.60 13.91
C ASP A 133 12.28 4.66 13.24
N TRP A 134 12.49 3.88 12.18
CA TRP A 134 13.71 3.94 11.41
C TRP A 134 13.79 5.23 10.60
N TRP A 135 12.70 5.65 9.97
CA TRP A 135 12.64 6.92 9.26
C TRP A 135 12.92 8.10 10.18
N ALA A 136 12.29 8.14 11.35
CA ALA A 136 12.51 9.17 12.37
C ALA A 136 13.96 9.21 12.87
N ARG A 137 14.57 8.05 13.15
CA ARG A 137 15.99 7.95 13.57
C ARG A 137 16.99 8.38 12.48
N ASN A 138 16.57 8.38 11.22
CA ASN A 138 17.37 8.87 10.10
C ASN A 138 16.90 10.27 9.64
N SER A 139 16.41 11.07 10.58
CA SER A 139 16.06 12.49 10.39
C SER A 139 15.04 12.73 9.28
N PHE A 140 14.13 11.77 9.06
CA PHE A 140 13.12 11.82 8.00
C PHE A 140 13.69 11.95 6.58
N THR A 141 14.97 11.62 6.38
CA THR A 141 15.59 11.59 5.06
C THR A 141 15.16 10.35 4.28
N SER A 142 15.34 10.38 2.96
CA SER A 142 15.11 9.22 2.09
C SER A 142 15.87 7.98 2.53
N SER A 143 17.06 8.13 3.14
CA SER A 143 17.83 6.99 3.67
C SER A 143 17.05 6.14 4.69
N GLY A 144 16.13 6.76 5.44
CA GLY A 144 15.22 6.11 6.37
C GLY A 144 13.82 5.82 5.84
N GLY A 145 13.50 6.32 4.64
CA GLY A 145 12.17 6.26 4.05
C GLY A 145 11.74 4.84 3.63
N LYS A 146 10.61 4.78 2.92
CA LYS A 146 10.03 3.55 2.36
C LYS A 146 10.99 2.97 1.31
N PRO A 147 11.60 1.79 1.54
CA PRO A 147 12.44 1.16 0.52
C PRO A 147 11.59 0.76 -0.68
N LEU A 148 12.02 1.10 -1.89
CA LEU A 148 11.44 0.69 -3.16
C LEU A 148 12.51 -0.07 -3.93
N TRP A 149 12.32 -1.37 -4.13
CA TRP A 149 13.23 -2.18 -4.92
C TRP A 149 12.87 -2.09 -6.39
N ILE A 150 13.85 -1.74 -7.23
CA ILE A 150 13.68 -1.63 -8.68
C ILE A 150 14.68 -2.57 -9.34
N ASP A 151 14.23 -3.34 -10.33
CA ASP A 151 15.12 -4.08 -11.20
C ASP A 151 15.00 -3.53 -12.63
N PRO A 152 15.95 -2.71 -13.10
CA PRO A 152 15.93 -2.16 -14.45
C PRO A 152 16.00 -3.21 -15.56
N ASN A 153 16.39 -4.45 -15.24
CA ASN A 153 16.50 -5.54 -16.21
C ASN A 153 15.26 -6.43 -16.25
N ASP A 154 14.35 -6.30 -15.28
CA ASP A 154 13.06 -7.02 -15.31
C ASP A 154 12.11 -6.31 -16.28
N CYS A 155 11.94 -6.90 -17.46
CA CYS A 155 11.06 -6.38 -18.51
C CYS A 155 9.62 -6.91 -18.36
N ASP A 156 9.38 -7.86 -17.47
CA ASP A 156 8.09 -8.51 -17.27
C ASP A 156 7.28 -7.82 -16.16
N ASN A 157 7.97 -7.22 -15.17
CA ASN A 157 7.35 -6.65 -13.97
C ASN A 157 7.80 -5.21 -13.71
N LEU A 158 6.83 -4.29 -13.70
CA LEU A 158 7.05 -2.89 -13.36
C LEU A 158 6.48 -2.56 -11.97
N HIS A 159 7.35 -2.26 -11.01
CA HIS A 159 6.92 -1.77 -9.70
C HIS A 159 6.71 -0.25 -9.76
N ILE A 160 5.51 0.20 -9.38
CA ILE A 160 5.14 1.62 -9.32
C ILE A 160 4.79 1.96 -7.87
N ILE A 161 5.35 3.04 -7.34
CA ILE A 161 4.97 3.61 -6.04
C ILE A 161 4.24 4.93 -6.26
N ILE A 162 3.16 5.14 -5.51
CA ILE A 162 2.41 6.39 -5.49
C ILE A 162 2.38 6.84 -4.03
N ASP A 163 2.88 8.05 -3.78
CA ASP A 163 2.88 8.68 -2.47
C ASP A 163 2.98 10.20 -2.71
N ASP A 164 2.29 10.99 -1.90
CA ASP A 164 2.23 12.45 -2.04
C ASP A 164 3.52 13.13 -1.56
N ASN A 165 4.39 12.43 -0.84
CA ASN A 165 5.70 12.92 -0.38
C ASN A 165 6.89 12.40 -1.23
N ILE A 166 6.65 12.06 -2.50
CA ILE A 166 7.73 11.75 -3.46
C ILE A 166 8.25 13.05 -4.06
N ARG A 167 9.55 13.32 -3.88
CA ARG A 167 10.23 14.54 -4.31
C ARG A 167 11.53 14.15 -4.99
N LEU A 168 11.68 14.45 -6.27
CA LEU A 168 12.80 13.95 -7.06
C LEU A 168 14.14 14.64 -6.73
N THR A 169 14.09 15.86 -6.20
CA THR A 169 15.26 16.72 -6.00
C THR A 169 15.53 17.03 -4.52
N GLU A 170 14.68 16.55 -3.62
CA GLU A 170 14.76 16.87 -2.19
C GLU A 170 15.21 15.64 -1.39
N THR A 171 16.08 15.87 -0.41
CA THR A 171 16.68 14.78 0.40
C THR A 171 15.70 14.16 1.40
N ASP A 172 14.58 14.83 1.65
CA ASP A 172 13.50 14.42 2.55
C ASP A 172 12.38 13.67 1.83
N THR A 173 12.59 13.26 0.56
CA THR A 173 11.63 12.38 -0.10
C THR A 173 11.40 11.10 0.68
N ILE A 174 10.14 10.68 0.76
CA ILE A 174 9.74 9.52 1.54
C ILE A 174 10.25 8.18 0.98
N VAL A 175 10.71 8.14 -0.27
CA VAL A 175 11.10 6.90 -0.96
C VAL A 175 12.61 6.73 -0.99
N ASN A 176 13.05 5.50 -0.74
CA ASN A 176 14.44 5.07 -0.85
C ASN A 176 14.56 4.04 -1.98
N SER A 177 15.00 4.45 -3.17
CA SER A 177 15.25 3.52 -4.28
C SER A 177 16.40 2.57 -3.95
N ARG A 178 16.16 1.26 -4.08
CA ARG A 178 17.11 0.16 -3.91
C ARG A 178 17.34 -0.53 -5.23
#